data_AF-A0AAN8UVC8-F1
#
_entry.id   AF-A0AAN8UVC8-F1
#
_cell.length_a   1.000
_cell.length_b   1.000
_cell.length_c   1.000
_cell.angle_alpha   90.00
_cell.angle_beta   90.00
_cell.angle_gamma   90.00
#
_symmetry.space_group_name_H-M   'P 1'
#
loop_
_entity.id
_entity.type
_entity.pdbx_description
1 polymer ?
#
loop_
_entity_poly.entity_id
_entity_poly.type
_entity_poly.pdbx_seq_one_letter_code
_entity_poly.pdbx_strand_id
1 'polypeptide(L)'
;MGTDASELAEALPYPCAIKLSSPKRKRIVSECGQRYGFKLFNGRTGQWLDPHILQNRLHRLMCLELMKLVERISMVFPEIEAAQPRCHSGIKVLCSLNLALDKAKSLLQQCSESSKLYLALSGDAILSRCERLRASLERSLSQIQSMVPVALAVEISGIINDLRSATFSLESSEEEAGKFLRSLLQDASASDPAESFY
;
A
#
# COMPACT_ATOMS: atom_id res chain seq x y z
N MET A 1 13.36 -7.77 52.82
CA MET A 1 11.97 -7.27 52.81
C MET A 1 11.95 -6.17 51.77
N GLY A 2 11.65 -6.47 50.49
CA GLY A 2 10.28 -6.54 49.94
C GLY A 2 9.76 -5.11 49.79
N THR A 3 9.43 -4.56 48.62
CA THR A 3 8.76 -5.17 47.45
C THR A 3 9.03 -4.38 46.16
N ASP A 4 9.07 -5.12 45.05
CA ASP A 4 9.05 -4.68 43.66
C ASP A 4 7.80 -3.83 43.31
N ALA A 5 7.99 -2.87 42.42
CA ALA A 5 6.97 -2.40 41.50
C ALA A 5 7.48 -2.64 40.07
N SER A 6 6.96 -3.71 39.46
CA SER A 6 6.96 -3.88 38.01
C SER A 6 6.15 -2.75 37.38
N GLU A 7 6.76 -1.97 36.49
CA GLU A 7 6.00 -1.29 35.45
C GLU A 7 6.72 -1.45 34.11
N LEU A 8 5.98 -2.03 33.17
CA LEU A 8 6.40 -2.56 31.88
C LEU A 8 6.79 -1.43 30.93
N ALA A 9 8.09 -1.23 30.70
CA ALA A 9 8.59 -0.52 29.53
C ALA A 9 8.65 -1.50 28.34
N GLU A 10 7.52 -1.67 27.67
CA GLU A 10 7.44 -2.43 26.42
C GLU A 10 8.09 -1.64 25.27
N ALA A 11 8.98 -2.32 24.55
CA ALA A 11 9.92 -1.76 23.59
C ALA A 11 9.24 -1.31 22.29
N LEU A 12 9.41 -0.04 21.92
CA LEU A 12 9.21 0.44 20.54
C LEU A 12 10.48 0.17 19.71
N PRO A 13 10.39 -0.54 18.56
CA PRO A 13 11.56 -0.85 17.74
C PRO A 13 11.78 0.24 16.70
N TYR A 14 12.48 1.32 17.06
CA TYR A 14 13.10 2.20 16.06
C TYR A 14 14.45 2.70 16.55
N PRO A 15 15.59 2.15 16.08
CA PRO A 15 16.87 2.76 16.29
C PRO A 15 17.12 3.77 15.15
N CYS A 16 16.76 5.03 15.36
CA CYS A 16 17.27 6.12 14.54
C CYS A 16 18.19 7.01 15.39
N ALA A 17 19.36 6.46 15.73
CA ALA A 17 20.46 7.23 16.30
C ALA A 17 21.46 7.58 15.18
N ILE A 18 21.22 8.69 14.49
CA ILE A 18 22.25 9.28 13.62
C ILE A 18 23.01 10.32 14.44
N LYS A 19 24.23 9.96 14.87
CA LYS A 19 25.20 10.93 15.41
C LYS A 19 25.58 11.91 14.29
N LEU A 20 25.29 13.20 14.52
CA LEU A 20 25.82 14.30 13.71
C LEU A 20 27.29 14.53 14.09
N SER A 21 28.21 14.18 13.20
CA SER A 21 29.52 14.83 13.11
C SER A 21 29.93 14.95 11.65
N SER A 22 30.18 16.18 11.22
CA SER A 22 30.85 16.52 9.95
C SER A 22 32.33 16.79 10.25
N PRO A 23 33.28 16.90 9.28
CA PRO A 23 33.12 16.96 7.82
C PRO A 23 34.07 16.01 7.06
N LYS A 24 33.88 15.90 5.73
CA LYS A 24 34.66 15.10 4.75
C LYS A 24 34.32 13.59 4.73
N ARG A 25 33.22 13.22 4.07
CA ARG A 25 33.17 11.92 3.37
C ARG A 25 32.59 12.08 1.98
N LYS A 26 33.35 11.51 1.06
CA LYS A 26 33.16 11.49 -0.37
C LYS A 26 31.72 11.13 -0.70
N ARG A 27 31.17 11.87 -1.67
CA ARG A 27 30.03 11.54 -2.51
C ARG A 27 29.95 10.01 -2.70
N ILE A 28 29.17 9.33 -1.86
CA ILE A 28 28.56 8.06 -2.21
C ILE A 28 27.28 8.50 -2.90
N VAL A 29 27.37 8.73 -4.22
CA VAL A 29 26.19 8.53 -5.05
C VAL A 29 25.84 7.08 -4.76
N SER A 30 24.74 6.83 -4.06
CA SER A 30 24.24 5.46 -3.96
C SER A 30 24.05 5.00 -5.40
N GLU A 31 24.75 3.93 -5.78
CA GLU A 31 24.47 3.16 -6.99
C GLU A 31 23.10 2.48 -6.86
N CYS A 32 22.05 3.26 -6.61
CA CYS A 32 20.64 2.85 -6.70
C CYS A 32 20.02 3.37 -8.01
N GLY A 33 20.88 3.75 -8.96
CA GLY A 33 20.52 4.43 -10.21
C GLY A 33 20.68 3.58 -11.47
N GLN A 34 20.69 2.23 -11.38
CA GLN A 34 20.72 1.40 -12.58
C GLN A 34 19.95 0.08 -12.40
N ARG A 35 18.89 -0.06 -13.22
CA ARG A 35 18.02 -1.23 -13.47
C ARG A 35 16.84 -1.45 -12.52
N TYR A 36 15.87 -0.54 -12.55
CA TYR A 36 14.51 -0.88 -12.16
C TYR A 36 13.59 -0.82 -13.38
N GLY A 37 13.52 -1.93 -14.09
CA GLY A 37 12.34 -2.27 -14.87
C GLY A 37 11.36 -3.03 -13.97
N PHE A 38 10.11 -2.56 -13.89
CA PHE A 38 8.90 -3.34 -13.62
C PHE A 38 8.87 -4.27 -12.41
N LYS A 39 9.47 -3.92 -11.27
CA LYS A 39 9.41 -4.78 -10.08
C LYS A 39 9.19 -4.00 -8.78
N LEU A 40 7.98 -4.10 -8.23
CA LEU A 40 7.62 -3.60 -6.91
C LEU A 40 8.24 -4.50 -5.83
N PHE A 41 9.22 -3.99 -5.09
CA PHE A 41 9.88 -4.71 -3.99
C PHE A 41 9.01 -4.70 -2.72
N ASN A 42 8.77 -5.89 -2.15
CA ASN A 42 8.13 -6.08 -0.86
C ASN A 42 9.17 -6.24 0.26
N GLY A 43 9.26 -5.27 1.17
CA GLY A 43 10.22 -5.29 2.28
C GLY A 43 9.94 -6.33 3.37
N ARG A 44 8.74 -6.94 3.43
CA ARG A 44 8.42 -8.00 4.40
C ARG A 44 8.79 -9.40 3.93
N THR A 45 8.66 -9.67 2.63
CA THR A 45 8.92 -10.99 2.05
C THR A 45 10.22 -11.08 1.25
N GLY A 46 10.84 -9.93 0.94
CA GLY A 46 12.03 -9.86 0.08
C GLY A 46 11.75 -10.23 -1.39
N GLN A 47 10.48 -10.22 -1.81
CA GLN A 47 10.06 -10.67 -3.13
C GLN A 47 9.42 -9.56 -3.97
N TRP A 48 9.48 -9.74 -5.28
CA TRP A 48 9.00 -8.80 -6.29
C TRP A 48 7.57 -9.17 -6.70
N LEU A 49 6.62 -8.23 -6.69
CA LEU A 49 5.32 -8.47 -7.32
C LEU A 49 5.43 -8.33 -8.83
N ASP A 50 5.29 -9.45 -9.54
CA ASP A 50 5.25 -9.52 -11.00
C ASP A 50 3.80 -9.31 -11.51
N PRO A 51 3.57 -8.37 -12.46
CA PRO A 51 2.28 -8.18 -13.12
C PRO A 51 1.59 -9.46 -13.61
N HIS A 52 2.36 -10.46 -14.03
CA HIS A 52 1.84 -11.73 -14.53
C HIS A 52 1.13 -12.56 -13.45
N ILE A 53 1.42 -12.33 -12.16
CA ILE A 53 0.77 -13.05 -11.04
C ILE A 53 -0.72 -12.70 -10.95
N LEU A 54 -1.12 -11.51 -11.43
CA LEU A 54 -2.51 -11.06 -11.44
C LEU A 54 -3.32 -11.55 -12.66
N GLN A 55 -2.69 -12.22 -13.63
CA GLN A 55 -3.31 -12.54 -14.92
C GLN A 55 -4.59 -13.41 -14.83
N ASN A 56 -4.67 -14.27 -13.80
CA ASN A 56 -5.79 -15.20 -13.59
C ASN A 56 -6.57 -14.92 -12.29
N ARG A 57 -6.43 -13.71 -11.73
CA ARG A 57 -7.08 -13.33 -10.47
C ARG A 57 -8.39 -12.59 -10.73
N LEU A 58 -9.34 -12.75 -9.82
CA LEU A 58 -10.51 -11.86 -9.76
C LEU A 58 -10.04 -10.45 -9.38
N HIS A 59 -10.79 -9.45 -9.80
CA HIS A 59 -10.53 -8.03 -9.64
C HIS A 59 -9.25 -7.55 -10.33
N ARG A 60 -8.83 -8.28 -11.38
CA ARG A 60 -7.56 -8.05 -12.08
C ARG A 60 -7.42 -6.61 -12.56
N LEU A 61 -8.44 -6.03 -13.20
CA LEU A 61 -8.36 -4.69 -13.76
C LEU A 61 -8.08 -3.64 -12.67
N MET A 62 -8.83 -3.72 -11.57
CA MET A 62 -8.63 -2.85 -10.41
C MET A 62 -7.23 -3.03 -9.78
N CYS A 63 -6.78 -4.27 -9.59
CA CYS A 63 -5.46 -4.52 -9.02
C CYS A 63 -4.32 -4.05 -9.94
N LEU A 64 -4.45 -4.24 -11.26
CA LEU A 64 -3.48 -3.74 -12.23
C LEU A 64 -3.40 -2.22 -12.22
N GLU A 65 -4.54 -1.55 -12.10
CA GLU A 65 -4.57 -0.08 -12.06
C GLU A 65 -3.88 0.46 -10.80
N LEU A 66 -4.15 -0.14 -9.64
CA LEU A 66 -3.45 0.22 -8.39
C LEU A 66 -1.94 -0.05 -8.50
N MET A 67 -1.56 -1.19 -9.11
CA MET A 67 -0.16 -1.57 -9.29
C MET A 67 0.62 -0.55 -10.13
N LYS A 68 0.06 -0.07 -11.24
CA LYS A 68 0.68 0.99 -12.07
C LYS A 68 0.95 2.26 -11.27
N LEU A 69 -0.01 2.68 -10.43
CA LEU A 69 0.14 3.86 -9.59
C LEU A 69 1.24 3.66 -8.55
N VAL A 70 1.25 2.51 -7.87
CA VAL A 70 2.26 2.17 -6.86
C VAL A 70 3.66 2.12 -7.50
N GLU A 71 3.78 1.59 -8.71
CA GLU A 71 5.03 1.53 -9.46
C GLU A 71 5.56 2.93 -9.78
N ARG A 72 4.72 3.79 -10.35
CA ARG A 72 5.10 5.16 -10.70
C ARG A 72 5.50 5.98 -9.48
N ILE A 73 4.79 5.84 -8.37
CA ILE A 73 5.14 6.53 -7.13
C ILE A 73 6.46 5.97 -6.57
N SER A 74 6.67 4.66 -6.63
CA SER A 74 7.90 4.03 -6.16
C SER A 74 9.14 4.50 -6.94
N MET A 75 8.99 4.86 -8.22
CA MET A 75 10.08 5.42 -9.03
C MET A 75 10.54 6.79 -8.57
N VAL A 76 9.61 7.70 -8.20
CA VAL A 76 9.95 9.06 -7.75
C VAL A 76 10.28 9.14 -6.25
N PHE A 77 9.97 8.09 -5.49
CA PHE A 77 10.15 8.07 -4.03
C PHE A 77 11.59 8.37 -3.57
N PRO A 78 12.66 7.81 -4.19
CA PRO A 78 14.04 8.12 -3.79
C PRO A 78 14.41 9.59 -3.99
N GLU A 79 13.88 10.23 -5.03
CA GLU A 79 14.12 11.65 -5.30
C GLU A 79 13.39 12.53 -4.30
N ILE A 80 12.19 12.14 -3.87
CA ILE A 80 11.45 12.79 -2.78
C ILE A 80 12.24 12.69 -1.46
N GLU A 81 12.80 11.52 -1.15
CA GLU A 81 13.64 11.33 0.04
C GLU A 81 14.91 12.18 -0.03
N ALA A 82 15.55 12.25 -1.20
CA ALA A 82 16.76 13.04 -1.44
C ALA A 82 16.50 14.55 -1.37
N ALA A 83 15.32 15.00 -1.79
CA ALA A 83 14.87 16.39 -1.67
C ALA A 83 14.71 16.84 -0.21
N GLN A 84 14.63 15.88 0.74
CA GLN A 84 14.69 16.12 2.17
C GLN A 84 13.72 17.21 2.67
N PRO A 85 12.40 16.93 2.69
CA PRO A 85 11.43 17.77 3.39
C PRO A 85 11.63 17.65 4.92
N ARG A 86 12.73 18.20 5.45
CA ARG A 86 13.24 18.06 6.83
C ARG A 86 12.47 18.85 7.90
N CYS A 87 11.35 19.48 7.55
CA CYS A 87 10.45 20.02 8.54
C CYS A 87 9.65 18.88 9.21
N HIS A 88 9.23 19.06 10.46
CA HIS A 88 8.46 18.05 11.18
C HIS A 88 7.15 17.67 10.45
N SER A 89 6.54 18.63 9.74
CA SER A 89 5.42 18.37 8.83
C SER A 89 5.85 17.53 7.62
N GLY A 90 6.94 17.86 6.95
CA GLY A 90 7.47 17.13 5.81
C GLY A 90 7.78 15.66 6.11
N ILE A 91 8.43 15.39 7.24
CA ILE A 91 8.69 14.02 7.71
C ILE A 91 7.38 13.25 7.92
N LYS A 92 6.37 13.86 8.57
CA LYS A 92 5.07 13.22 8.79
C LYS A 92 4.35 12.88 7.48
N VAL A 93 4.39 13.78 6.50
CA VAL A 93 3.77 13.55 5.19
C VAL A 93 4.51 12.44 4.44
N LEU A 94 5.84 12.44 4.45
CA LEU A 94 6.65 11.40 3.83
C LEU A 94 6.39 10.02 4.46
N CYS A 95 6.30 9.93 5.79
CA CYS A 95 5.91 8.71 6.48
C CYS A 95 4.49 8.25 6.09
N SER A 96 3.55 9.20 5.93
CA SER A 96 2.18 8.89 5.50
C SER A 96 2.13 8.34 4.08
N LEU A 97 2.94 8.91 3.16
CA LEU A 97 3.12 8.39 1.80
C LEU A 97 3.66 6.96 1.83
N ASN A 98 4.75 6.73 2.57
CA ASN A 98 5.37 5.41 2.64
C ASN A 98 4.42 4.34 3.21
N LEU A 99 3.70 4.69 4.28
CA LEU A 99 2.71 3.79 4.87
C LEU A 99 1.56 3.47 3.89
N ALA A 100 1.12 4.45 3.10
CA ALA A 100 0.10 4.22 2.07
C ALA A 100 0.63 3.30 0.96
N LEU A 101 1.88 3.47 0.51
CA LEU A 101 2.53 2.59 -0.45
C LEU A 101 2.64 1.16 0.07
N ASP A 102 3.08 0.96 1.31
CA ASP A 102 3.21 -0.38 1.91
C ASP A 102 1.84 -1.06 2.05
N LYS A 103 0.80 -0.31 2.42
CA LYS A 103 -0.57 -0.84 2.46
C LYS A 103 -1.08 -1.22 1.07
N ALA A 104 -0.75 -0.45 0.04
CA ALA A 104 -1.12 -0.76 -1.34
C ALA A 104 -0.41 -2.02 -1.84
N LYS A 105 0.91 -2.14 -1.62
CA LYS A 105 1.68 -3.35 -1.91
C LYS A 105 1.11 -4.56 -1.19
N SER A 106 0.79 -4.42 0.09
CA SER A 106 0.19 -5.49 0.90
C SER A 106 -1.19 -5.91 0.38
N LEU A 107 -2.01 -4.95 -0.08
CA LEU A 107 -3.30 -5.26 -0.69
C LEU A 107 -3.14 -6.03 -2.01
N LEU A 108 -2.21 -5.61 -2.87
CA LEU A 108 -1.91 -6.31 -4.13
C LEU A 108 -1.43 -7.74 -3.87
N GLN A 109 -0.55 -7.93 -2.89
CA GLN A 109 -0.11 -9.25 -2.47
C GLN A 109 -1.27 -10.10 -1.97
N GLN A 110 -2.11 -9.55 -1.07
CA GLN A 110 -3.30 -10.24 -0.59
C GLN A 110 -4.20 -10.69 -1.75
N CYS A 111 -4.43 -9.82 -2.74
CA CYS A 111 -5.25 -10.16 -3.90
C CYS A 111 -4.62 -11.27 -4.74
N SER A 112 -3.29 -11.31 -4.80
CA SER A 112 -2.53 -12.32 -5.54
C SER A 112 -2.46 -13.68 -4.85
N GLU A 113 -2.55 -13.74 -3.51
CA GLU A 113 -2.41 -14.98 -2.73
C GLU A 113 -3.76 -15.56 -2.30
N SER A 114 -4.81 -14.74 -2.28
CA SER A 114 -6.14 -15.15 -1.81
C SER A 114 -6.82 -16.16 -2.74
N SER A 115 -7.70 -16.98 -2.15
CA SER A 115 -8.55 -17.89 -2.91
C SER A 115 -9.58 -17.12 -3.76
N LYS A 116 -10.01 -17.72 -4.87
CA LYS A 116 -11.05 -17.12 -5.74
C LYS A 116 -12.36 -16.87 -4.97
N LEU A 117 -12.73 -17.79 -4.08
CA LEU A 117 -13.89 -17.64 -3.21
C LEU A 117 -13.77 -16.40 -2.31
N TYR A 118 -12.62 -16.23 -1.66
CA TYR A 118 -12.38 -15.06 -0.81
C TYR A 118 -12.47 -13.76 -1.61
N LEU A 119 -11.85 -13.69 -2.79
CA LEU A 119 -11.89 -12.51 -3.64
C LEU A 119 -13.32 -12.16 -4.04
N ALA A 120 -14.08 -13.13 -4.56
CA ALA A 120 -15.47 -12.91 -4.94
C ALA A 120 -16.34 -12.38 -3.78
N LEU A 121 -16.14 -12.88 -2.56
CA LEU A 121 -16.87 -12.41 -1.37
C LEU A 121 -16.40 -11.04 -0.86
N SER A 122 -15.16 -10.64 -1.15
CA SER A 122 -14.53 -9.43 -0.61
C SER A 122 -14.36 -8.31 -1.64
N GLY A 123 -14.93 -8.44 -2.84
CA GLY A 123 -14.79 -7.45 -3.93
C GLY A 123 -15.09 -6.02 -3.50
N ASP A 124 -16.23 -5.76 -2.86
CA ASP A 124 -16.60 -4.42 -2.38
C ASP A 124 -15.61 -3.86 -1.35
N ALA A 125 -15.10 -4.72 -0.47
CA ALA A 125 -14.13 -4.34 0.54
C ALA A 125 -12.76 -4.01 -0.09
N ILE A 126 -12.35 -4.78 -1.11
CA ILE A 126 -11.12 -4.52 -1.88
C ILE A 126 -11.26 -3.21 -2.64
N LEU A 127 -12.39 -2.98 -3.31
CA LEU A 127 -12.70 -1.74 -4.02
C LEU A 127 -12.60 -0.52 -3.10
N SER A 128 -13.26 -0.58 -1.94
CA SER A 128 -13.17 0.46 -0.92
C SER A 128 -11.73 0.69 -0.41
N ARG A 129 -10.90 -0.36 -0.32
CA ARG A 129 -9.49 -0.22 0.05
C ARG A 129 -8.68 0.45 -1.05
N CYS A 130 -8.88 0.09 -2.32
CA CYS A 130 -8.23 0.73 -3.46
C CYS A 130 -8.52 2.24 -3.50
N GLU A 131 -9.79 2.63 -3.37
CA GLU A 131 -10.20 4.05 -3.35
C GLU A 131 -9.57 4.82 -2.18
N ARG A 132 -9.58 4.25 -0.97
CA ARG A 132 -8.94 4.87 0.20
C ARG A 132 -7.43 5.04 0.01
N LEU A 133 -6.78 4.06 -0.60
CA LEU A 133 -5.34 4.13 -0.89
C LEU A 133 -5.04 5.21 -1.92
N ARG A 134 -5.79 5.26 -3.03
CA ARG A 134 -5.67 6.32 -4.05
C ARG A 134 -5.81 7.71 -3.43
N ALA A 135 -6.85 7.93 -2.63
CA ALA A 135 -7.05 9.21 -1.93
C ALA A 135 -5.93 9.53 -0.94
N SER A 136 -5.37 8.52 -0.26
CA SER A 136 -4.25 8.72 0.68
C SER A 136 -2.95 9.06 -0.04
N LEU A 137 -2.67 8.39 -1.17
CA LEU A 137 -1.50 8.66 -2.01
C LEU A 137 -1.59 10.05 -2.62
N GLU A 138 -2.75 10.41 -3.18
CA GLU A 138 -2.99 11.73 -3.77
C GLU A 138 -2.78 12.85 -2.75
N ARG A 139 -3.39 12.73 -1.56
CA ARG A 139 -3.27 13.72 -0.49
C ARG A 139 -1.81 13.93 -0.07
N SER A 140 -1.07 12.84 0.13
CA SER A 140 0.31 12.90 0.60
C SER A 140 1.23 13.51 -0.47
N LEU A 141 1.06 13.13 -1.73
CA LEU A 141 1.82 13.70 -2.85
C LEU A 141 1.51 15.18 -3.08
N SER A 142 0.23 15.58 -2.95
CA SER A 142 -0.17 16.99 -3.06
C SER A 142 0.52 17.86 -1.99
N GLN A 143 0.70 17.34 -0.78
CA GLN A 143 1.42 18.03 0.29
C GLN A 143 2.94 18.05 0.04
N ILE A 144 3.51 16.97 -0.48
CA ILE A 144 4.94 16.90 -0.82
C ILE A 144 5.28 17.84 -1.98
N GLN A 145 4.38 18.03 -2.94
CA GLN A 145 4.60 18.86 -4.13
C GLN A 145 5.08 20.28 -3.79
N SER A 146 4.58 20.88 -2.70
CA SER A 146 5.00 22.23 -2.27
C SER A 146 6.31 22.24 -1.45
N MET A 147 6.88 21.07 -1.15
CA MET A 147 8.06 20.90 -0.28
C MET A 147 9.29 20.38 -1.04
N VAL A 148 9.19 20.18 -2.35
CA VAL A 148 10.27 19.64 -3.20
C VAL A 148 10.69 20.65 -4.27
N PRO A 149 11.88 20.49 -4.88
CA PRO A 149 12.29 21.31 -6.02
C PRO A 149 11.27 21.27 -7.18
N VAL A 150 11.17 22.38 -7.92
CA VAL A 150 10.17 22.56 -9.00
C VAL A 150 10.19 21.43 -10.03
N ALA A 151 11.38 20.95 -10.42
CA ALA A 151 11.52 19.86 -11.38
C ALA A 151 10.78 18.58 -10.89
N LEU A 152 10.99 18.21 -9.63
CA LEU A 152 10.31 17.06 -9.01
C LEU A 152 8.81 17.33 -8.79
N ALA A 153 8.44 18.56 -8.47
CA ALA A 153 7.03 18.95 -8.31
C ALA A 153 6.21 18.76 -9.60
N VAL A 154 6.82 18.94 -10.77
CA VAL A 154 6.19 18.68 -12.09
C VAL A 154 5.93 17.19 -12.28
N GLU A 155 6.90 16.33 -11.98
CA GLU A 155 6.72 14.88 -12.07
C GLU A 155 5.64 14.37 -11.12
N ILE A 156 5.66 14.85 -9.86
CA ILE A 156 4.62 14.57 -8.88
C ILE A 156 3.25 15.04 -9.37
N SER A 157 3.17 16.20 -10.03
CA SER A 157 1.92 16.69 -10.61
C SER A 157 1.34 15.73 -11.65
N GLY A 158 2.20 15.13 -12.47
CA GLY A 158 1.79 14.09 -13.41
C GLY A 158 1.10 12.94 -12.67
N ILE A 159 1.80 12.37 -11.68
CA ILE A 159 1.30 11.24 -10.87
C ILE A 159 -0.01 11.57 -10.14
N ILE A 160 -0.17 12.80 -9.63
CA ILE A 160 -1.42 13.25 -9.01
C ILE A 160 -2.57 13.24 -10.03
N ASN A 161 -2.34 13.66 -11.27
CA ASN A 161 -3.35 13.60 -12.32
C ASN A 161 -3.73 12.16 -12.65
N ASP A 162 -2.76 11.25 -12.69
CA ASP A 162 -3.04 9.82 -12.91
C ASP A 162 -3.87 9.22 -11.77
N LEU A 163 -3.57 9.56 -10.52
CA LEU A 163 -4.36 9.18 -9.35
C LEU A 163 -5.80 9.71 -9.43
N ARG A 164 -6.01 10.91 -9.98
CA ARG A 164 -7.34 11.49 -10.15
C ARG A 164 -8.13 10.84 -11.28
N SER A 165 -7.45 10.44 -12.36
CA SER A 165 -8.08 9.74 -13.49
C SER A 165 -8.30 8.25 -13.25
N ALA A 166 -7.56 7.64 -12.33
CA ALA A 166 -7.68 6.22 -12.03
C ALA A 166 -9.08 5.89 -11.51
N THR A 167 -9.71 4.92 -12.15
CA THR A 167 -11.04 4.43 -11.81
C THR A 167 -10.94 2.97 -11.37
N PHE A 168 -11.44 2.67 -10.17
CA PHE A 168 -11.57 1.30 -9.71
C PHE A 168 -13.02 0.84 -9.84
N SER A 169 -13.22 -0.33 -10.41
CA SER A 169 -14.53 -0.95 -10.54
C SER A 169 -14.40 -2.47 -10.53
N LEU A 170 -15.50 -3.13 -10.16
CA LEU A 170 -15.68 -4.57 -10.30
C LEU A 170 -16.33 -4.82 -11.66
N GLU A 171 -15.93 -5.89 -12.33
CA GLU A 171 -16.64 -6.34 -13.53
C GLU A 171 -18.02 -6.91 -13.13
N SER A 172 -19.05 -6.77 -13.97
CA SER A 172 -20.41 -7.17 -13.59
C SER A 172 -20.50 -8.64 -13.20
N SER A 173 -19.73 -9.50 -13.89
CA SER A 173 -19.64 -10.93 -13.61
C SER A 173 -19.04 -11.22 -12.23
N GLU A 174 -18.08 -10.40 -11.78
CA GLU A 174 -17.47 -10.53 -10.45
C GLU A 174 -18.42 -10.08 -9.35
N GLU A 175 -19.16 -8.99 -9.61
CA GLU A 175 -20.17 -8.48 -8.69
C GLU A 175 -21.33 -9.48 -8.52
N GLU A 176 -21.83 -10.04 -9.62
CA GLU A 176 -22.85 -11.08 -9.63
C GLU A 176 -22.39 -12.34 -8.91
N ALA A 177 -21.16 -12.81 -9.18
CA ALA A 177 -20.59 -13.97 -8.49
C ALA A 177 -20.51 -13.72 -6.97
N GLY A 178 -20.07 -12.54 -6.55
CA GLY A 178 -20.01 -12.16 -5.14
C GLY A 178 -21.39 -12.09 -4.48
N LYS A 179 -22.41 -11.58 -5.18
CA LYS A 179 -23.80 -11.56 -4.69
C LYS A 179 -24.37 -12.97 -4.55
N PHE A 180 -24.17 -13.82 -5.56
CA PHE A 180 -24.62 -15.21 -5.54
C PHE A 180 -24.02 -15.99 -4.37
N LEU A 181 -22.70 -15.91 -4.17
CA LEU A 181 -22.01 -16.58 -3.06
C LEU A 181 -22.48 -16.08 -1.70
N ARG A 182 -22.75 -14.77 -1.56
CA ARG A 182 -23.29 -14.21 -0.31
C ARG A 182 -24.69 -14.73 -0.01
N SER A 183 -25.56 -14.85 -1.02
CA SER A 183 -26.89 -15.44 -0.88
C SER A 183 -26.79 -16.89 -0.40
N LEU A 184 -25.95 -17.72 -1.06
CA LEU A 184 -25.78 -19.12 -0.68
C LEU A 184 -25.33 -19.30 0.78
N LEU A 185 -24.43 -18.44 1.26
CA LEU A 185 -23.95 -18.48 2.65
C LEU A 185 -25.05 -18.09 3.64
N GLN A 186 -25.90 -17.11 3.29
CA GLN A 186 -27.04 -16.71 4.11
C GLN A 186 -28.08 -17.84 4.19
N ASP A 187 -28.41 -18.47 3.06
CA ASP A 187 -29.36 -19.58 2.99
C ASP A 187 -28.88 -20.79 3.81
N ALA A 188 -27.59 -21.13 3.74
CA ALA A 188 -27.01 -22.20 4.54
C ALA A 188 -27.09 -21.93 6.04
N SER A 189 -26.89 -20.67 6.47
CA SER A 189 -26.99 -20.29 7.88
C SER A 189 -28.43 -20.24 8.43
N ALA A 190 -29.42 -20.12 7.54
CA ALA A 190 -30.83 -20.11 7.92
C ALA A 190 -31.42 -21.53 8.06
N SER A 191 -30.69 -22.56 7.63
CA SER A 191 -31.16 -23.95 7.56
C SER A 191 -30.68 -24.84 8.73
N ASP A 192 -30.25 -24.28 9.86
CA ASP A 192 -30.04 -25.04 11.11
C ASP A 192 -31.39 -25.25 11.83
N PRO A 193 -32.07 -26.42 11.72
CA PRO A 193 -33.07 -26.78 12.70
C PRO A 193 -32.33 -27.02 14.03
N ALA A 194 -32.71 -26.27 15.05
CA ALA A 194 -32.39 -26.62 16.42
C ALA A 194 -32.93 -28.04 16.68
N GLU A 195 -32.05 -29.05 16.61
CA GLU A 195 -32.33 -30.37 17.16
C GLU A 195 -32.48 -30.20 18.66
N SER A 196 -33.73 -30.08 19.10
CA SER A 196 -34.12 -30.26 20.49
C SER A 196 -33.90 -31.73 20.84
N PHE A 197 -32.76 -32.04 21.46
CA PHE A 197 -32.58 -33.29 22.19
C PHE A 197 -33.56 -33.31 23.38
N TYR A 198 -34.47 -34.28 23.38
CA TYR A 198 -35.26 -34.69 24.55
C TYR A 198 -34.47 -35.68 25.41
#